data_AF-A0A7C0ZEZ6-F1
#
_entry.id   AF-A0A7C0ZEZ6-F1
#
_cell.length_a   1.000
_cell.length_b   1.000
_cell.length_c   1.000
_cell.angle_alpha   90.00
_cell.angle_beta   90.00
_cell.angle_gamma   90.00
#
_symmetry.space_group_name_H-M   'P 1'
#
loop_
_entity.id
_entity.type
_entity.pdbx_description
1 polymer ?
#
loop_
_entity_poly.entity_id
_entity_poly.type
_entity_poly.pdbx_seq_one_letter_code
_entity_poly.pdbx_strand_id
1 'polypeptide(L)'
;MNKLKPYLFSIYILSLGLTLASCASSGLQSQLAFGIKAAQQDLWDEAIFRWKKVVESHPNSAAAHNNLAVAYEKKGLWEEAKKEYELALKLDPNNHYIQANYNKFQTSLSLEKNPAFDAGEKKDGQDKKK
;
A
#
# COMPACT_ATOMS: atom_id res chain seq x y z
N MET A 1 0.27 -70.83 14.73
CA MET A 1 1.45 -70.11 14.18
C MET A 1 0.95 -69.15 13.11
N ASN A 2 0.82 -67.88 13.51
CA ASN A 2 0.16 -66.81 12.76
C ASN A 2 1.02 -66.36 11.57
N LYS A 3 0.51 -66.48 10.34
CA LYS A 3 1.01 -65.70 9.20
C LYS A 3 0.11 -64.48 9.04
N LEU A 4 0.54 -63.37 9.66
CA LEU A 4 -0.06 -62.04 9.52
C LEU A 4 0.04 -61.60 8.04
N LYS A 5 -1.08 -61.13 7.49
CA LYS A 5 -1.23 -60.75 6.08
C LYS A 5 -0.42 -59.48 5.74
N PRO A 6 0.21 -59.38 4.55
CA PRO A 6 1.13 -58.30 4.14
C PRO A 6 0.46 -56.93 3.86
N TYR A 7 -0.81 -56.75 4.24
CA TYR A 7 -1.59 -55.54 3.95
C TYR A 7 -1.23 -54.33 4.82
N LEU A 8 -0.46 -54.53 5.91
CA LEU A 8 -0.10 -53.43 6.81
C LEU A 8 0.96 -52.47 6.22
N PHE A 9 1.75 -52.91 5.24
CA PHE A 9 2.76 -52.06 4.62
C PHE A 9 2.19 -51.11 3.55
N SER A 10 1.13 -51.54 2.84
CA SER A 10 0.52 -50.73 1.78
C SER A 10 -0.30 -49.55 2.30
N ILE A 11 -0.72 -49.57 3.57
CA ILE A 11 -1.49 -48.49 4.18
C ILE A 11 -0.57 -47.35 4.66
N TYR A 12 0.70 -47.65 4.96
CA TYR A 12 1.65 -46.65 5.45
C TYR A 12 2.14 -45.68 4.37
N ILE A 13 2.03 -46.08 3.10
CA ILE A 13 2.46 -45.28 1.94
C ILE A 13 1.37 -44.32 1.44
N LEU A 14 0.15 -44.43 1.96
CA LEU A 14 -0.97 -43.53 1.66
C LEU A 14 -1.20 -42.45 2.74
N SER A 15 -0.55 -42.55 3.90
CA SER A 15 -0.63 -41.54 4.97
C SER A 15 0.53 -40.54 4.98
N LEU A 16 1.61 -40.79 4.22
CA LEU A 16 2.73 -39.85 4.04
C LEU A 16 2.52 -38.89 2.83
N GLY A 17 1.28 -38.74 2.38
CA GLY A 17 0.91 -37.87 1.26
C GLY A 17 0.09 -36.65 1.68
N LEU A 18 0.08 -36.28 2.96
CA LEU A 18 -0.87 -35.28 3.47
C LEU A 18 -0.28 -34.27 4.48
N THR A 19 0.94 -33.73 4.27
CA THR A 19 1.41 -32.59 5.09
C THR A 19 2.24 -31.52 4.37
N LEU A 20 2.27 -31.46 3.03
CA LEU A 20 2.99 -30.38 2.31
C LEU A 20 2.10 -29.31 1.66
N ALA A 21 0.84 -29.16 2.08
CA ALA A 21 -0.05 -28.17 1.48
C ALA A 21 -0.25 -26.88 2.33
N SER A 22 0.34 -26.77 3.53
CA SER A 22 0.08 -25.61 4.40
C SER A 22 1.14 -24.50 4.36
N CYS A 23 2.24 -24.64 3.60
CA CYS A 23 3.32 -23.63 3.55
C CYS A 23 3.40 -22.84 2.23
N ALA A 24 2.70 -23.26 1.17
CA ALA A 24 2.80 -22.61 -0.15
C ALA A 24 1.98 -21.33 -0.32
N SER A 25 1.01 -21.05 0.56
CA SER A 25 0.05 -19.94 0.39
C SER A 25 0.46 -18.62 1.06
N SER A 26 1.16 -18.66 2.20
CA SER A 26 1.57 -17.44 2.93
C SER A 26 2.78 -16.76 2.29
N GLY A 27 3.72 -17.53 1.73
CA GLY A 27 4.90 -17.01 1.04
C GLY A 27 4.58 -16.25 -0.25
N LEU A 28 3.64 -16.77 -1.05
CA LEU A 28 3.25 -16.13 -2.31
C LEU A 28 2.53 -14.80 -2.08
N GLN A 29 1.62 -14.73 -1.11
CA GLN A 29 0.94 -13.47 -0.76
C GLN A 29 1.94 -12.40 -0.30
N SER A 30 2.95 -12.79 0.49
CA SER A 30 4.02 -11.89 0.95
C SER A 30 4.91 -11.40 -0.20
N GLN A 31 5.34 -12.29 -1.10
CA GLN A 31 6.14 -11.94 -2.28
C GLN A 31 5.38 -11.04 -3.25
N LEU A 32 4.09 -11.29 -3.47
CA LEU A 32 3.22 -10.43 -4.28
C LEU A 32 3.06 -9.05 -3.65
N ALA A 33 2.81 -8.98 -2.33
CA ALA A 33 2.72 -7.71 -1.62
C ALA A 33 4.04 -6.91 -1.69
N PHE A 34 5.18 -7.59 -1.54
CA PHE A 34 6.49 -6.98 -1.71
C PHE A 34 6.68 -6.47 -3.14
N GLY A 35 6.40 -7.28 -4.16
CA GLY A 35 6.53 -6.89 -5.57
C GLY A 35 5.65 -5.70 -5.95
N ILE A 36 4.40 -5.66 -5.48
CA ILE A 36 3.49 -4.52 -5.68
C ILE A 36 4.04 -3.27 -5.01
N LYS A 37 4.52 -3.38 -3.77
CA LYS A 37 5.09 -2.24 -3.03
C LYS A 37 6.35 -1.71 -3.70
N ALA A 38 7.25 -2.58 -4.13
CA ALA A 38 8.47 -2.21 -4.85
C ALA A 38 8.13 -1.52 -6.18
N ALA A 39 7.22 -2.12 -6.97
CA ALA A 39 6.77 -1.52 -8.23
C ALA A 39 6.11 -0.14 -8.00
N GLN A 40 5.27 0.01 -6.98
CA GLN A 40 4.69 1.30 -6.63
C GLN A 40 5.78 2.32 -6.26
N GLN A 41 6.76 1.93 -5.45
CA GLN A 41 7.88 2.81 -5.10
C GLN A 41 8.62 3.29 -6.35
N ASP A 42 8.99 2.39 -7.25
CA ASP A 42 9.70 2.76 -8.48
C ASP A 42 8.84 3.69 -9.36
N LEU A 43 7.55 3.42 -9.49
CA LEU A 43 6.62 4.24 -10.27
C LEU A 43 6.49 5.66 -9.71
N TRP A 44 6.44 5.82 -8.39
CA TRP A 44 6.35 7.15 -7.80
C TRP A 44 7.68 7.92 -7.86
N ASP A 45 8.82 7.23 -7.78
CA ASP A 45 10.14 7.87 -8.00
C ASP A 45 10.26 8.38 -9.44
N GLU A 46 9.85 7.57 -10.40
CA GLU A 46 9.81 7.96 -11.81
C GLU A 46 8.83 9.12 -12.05
N ALA A 47 7.66 9.10 -11.41
CA ALA A 47 6.71 10.20 -11.48
C ALA A 47 7.30 11.51 -10.93
N ILE A 48 7.97 11.47 -9.78
CA ILE A 48 8.67 12.63 -9.21
C ILE A 48 9.72 13.14 -10.19
N PHE A 49 10.56 12.25 -10.74
CA PHE A 49 11.59 12.61 -11.70
C PHE A 49 11.00 13.35 -12.91
N ARG A 50 9.96 12.79 -13.53
CA ARG A 50 9.30 13.39 -14.69
C ARG A 50 8.64 14.72 -14.37
N TRP A 51 7.90 14.82 -13.27
CA TRP A 51 7.23 16.07 -12.91
C TRP A 51 8.20 17.17 -12.52
N LYS A 52 9.34 16.84 -11.89
CA LYS A 52 10.43 17.81 -11.68
C LYS A 52 10.94 18.37 -13.01
N LYS A 53 11.12 17.54 -14.04
CA LYS A 53 11.50 18.02 -15.38
C LYS A 53 10.46 18.94 -16.02
N VAL A 54 9.18 18.64 -15.83
CA VAL A 54 8.10 19.52 -16.31
C VAL A 54 8.10 20.85 -15.55
N VAL A 55 8.31 20.84 -14.24
CA VAL A 55 8.40 22.07 -13.43
C VAL A 55 9.65 22.89 -13.80
N GLU A 56 10.78 22.24 -14.08
CA GLU A 56 12.00 22.91 -14.57
C GLU A 56 11.75 23.65 -15.89
N SER A 57 10.99 23.08 -16.83
CA SER A 57 10.68 23.70 -18.12
C SER A 57 9.48 24.65 -18.08
N HIS A 58 8.53 24.43 -17.17
CA HIS A 58 7.28 25.17 -17.03
C HIS A 58 7.00 25.52 -15.56
N PRO A 59 7.79 26.43 -14.96
CA PRO A 59 7.73 26.72 -13.52
C PRO A 59 6.44 27.42 -13.06
N ASN A 60 5.59 27.86 -14.00
CA ASN A 60 4.30 28.48 -13.70
C ASN A 60 3.11 27.56 -13.98
N SER A 61 3.35 26.26 -14.22
CA SER A 61 2.29 25.29 -14.48
C SER A 61 1.69 24.79 -13.17
N ALA A 62 0.55 25.35 -12.77
CA ALA A 62 -0.19 24.93 -11.58
C ALA A 62 -0.49 23.41 -11.59
N ALA A 63 -0.83 22.86 -12.76
CA ALA A 63 -1.08 21.43 -12.93
C ALA A 63 0.18 20.58 -12.71
N ALA A 64 1.35 21.02 -13.16
CA ALA A 64 2.60 20.30 -12.95
C ALA A 64 2.99 20.27 -11.47
N HIS A 65 2.86 21.41 -10.78
CA HIS A 65 3.09 21.49 -9.33
C HIS A 65 2.09 20.59 -8.56
N ASN A 66 0.81 20.59 -8.92
CA ASN A 66 -0.17 19.67 -8.33
C ASN A 66 0.22 18.20 -8.52
N ASN A 67 0.65 17.81 -9.72
CA ASN A 67 1.01 16.41 -9.98
C ASN A 67 2.31 15.99 -9.28
N LEU A 68 3.27 16.91 -9.16
CA LEU A 68 4.47 16.71 -8.36
C LEU A 68 4.12 16.53 -6.88
N ALA A 69 3.20 17.35 -6.36
CA ALA A 69 2.69 17.25 -5.00
C ALA A 69 2.04 15.88 -4.71
N VAL A 70 1.18 15.40 -5.62
CA VAL A 70 0.56 14.06 -5.53
C VAL A 70 1.64 12.97 -5.52
N ALA A 71 2.67 13.09 -6.35
CA ALA A 71 3.75 12.09 -6.39
C ALA A 71 4.54 12.07 -5.06
N TYR A 72 4.84 13.24 -4.49
CA TYR A 72 5.46 13.34 -3.16
C TYR A 72 4.54 12.79 -2.04
N GLU A 73 3.24 13.08 -2.07
CA GLU A 73 2.25 12.52 -1.14
C GLU A 73 2.29 11.00 -1.17
N LYS A 74 2.29 10.38 -2.35
CA LYS A 74 2.34 8.91 -2.48
C LYS A 74 3.65 8.29 -2.02
N LYS A 75 4.71 9.08 -1.95
CA LYS A 75 6.01 8.71 -1.39
C LYS A 75 6.13 8.96 0.11
N GLY A 76 5.14 9.61 0.74
CA GLY A 76 5.21 10.02 2.14
C GLY A 76 6.14 11.21 2.38
N LEU A 77 6.51 11.94 1.31
CA LEU A 77 7.33 13.15 1.37
C LEU A 77 6.41 14.35 1.64
N TRP A 78 5.89 14.42 2.87
CA TRP A 78 4.78 15.29 3.24
C TRP A 78 5.10 16.78 3.13
N GLU A 79 6.30 17.20 3.51
CA GLU A 79 6.70 18.61 3.47
C GLU A 79 6.93 19.09 2.03
N GLU A 80 7.49 18.24 1.18
CA GLU A 80 7.63 18.48 -0.26
C GLU A 80 6.26 18.54 -0.93
N ALA A 81 5.36 17.59 -0.63
CA ALA A 81 4.00 17.59 -1.15
C ALA A 81 3.27 18.89 -0.80
N LYS A 82 3.35 19.32 0.48
CA LYS A 82 2.71 20.56 0.94
C LYS A 82 3.20 21.78 0.16
N LYS A 83 4.52 21.94 0.00
CA LYS A 83 5.10 23.07 -0.73
C LYS A 83 4.60 23.15 -2.17
N GLU A 84 4.54 22.01 -2.85
CA GLU A 84 4.11 21.94 -4.24
C GLU A 84 2.59 22.20 -4.39
N TYR A 85 1.76 21.69 -3.48
CA TYR A 85 0.34 22.03 -3.44
C TYR A 85 0.09 23.52 -3.19
N GLU A 86 0.81 24.13 -2.25
CA GLU A 86 0.70 25.57 -1.95
C GLU A 86 1.12 26.42 -3.16
N LEU A 87 2.17 26.02 -3.88
CA LEU A 87 2.59 26.68 -5.09
C LEU A 87 1.57 26.52 -6.22
N ALA A 88 1.00 25.34 -6.39
CA ALA A 88 -0.07 25.08 -7.36
C ALA A 88 -1.29 25.98 -7.11
N LEU A 89 -1.72 26.13 -5.85
CA LEU A 89 -2.81 27.02 -5.47
C LEU A 89 -2.45 28.50 -5.59
N LYS A 90 -1.18 28.86 -5.39
CA LYS A 90 -0.72 30.24 -5.64
C LYS A 90 -0.81 30.60 -7.12
N LEU A 91 -0.51 29.65 -8.00
CA LEU A 91 -0.54 29.83 -9.45
C LEU A 91 -1.97 29.82 -10.01
N ASP A 92 -2.85 28.96 -9.49
CA ASP A 92 -4.26 28.89 -9.88
C ASP A 92 -5.16 28.70 -8.65
N PRO A 93 -5.50 29.79 -7.94
CA PRO A 93 -6.23 29.73 -6.68
C PRO A 93 -7.67 29.27 -6.82
N ASN A 94 -8.25 29.35 -8.03
CA ASN A 94 -9.65 28.99 -8.28
C ASN A 94 -9.81 27.57 -8.84
N ASN A 95 -8.71 26.82 -8.95
CA ASN A 95 -8.76 25.46 -9.47
C ASN A 95 -9.36 24.48 -8.46
N HIS A 96 -10.60 24.06 -8.70
CA HIS A 96 -11.29 23.13 -7.80
C HIS A 96 -10.59 21.76 -7.66
N TYR A 97 -9.85 21.29 -8.67
CA TYR A 97 -9.11 20.03 -8.56
C TYR A 97 -7.91 20.15 -7.64
N ILE A 98 -7.15 21.25 -7.74
CA ILE A 98 -5.99 21.50 -6.87
C ILE A 98 -6.46 21.71 -5.43
N GLN A 99 -7.54 22.48 -5.23
CA GLN A 99 -8.16 22.65 -3.91
C GLN A 99 -8.60 21.31 -3.31
N ALA A 100 -9.30 20.47 -4.10
CA ALA A 100 -9.76 19.16 -3.64
C ALA A 100 -8.59 18.23 -3.27
N ASN A 101 -7.54 18.19 -4.07
CA ASN A 101 -6.34 17.40 -3.78
C ASN A 101 -5.64 17.89 -2.52
N TYR A 102 -5.46 19.21 -2.36
CA TYR A 102 -4.81 19.76 -1.17
C TYR A 102 -5.63 19.52 0.11
N ASN A 103 -6.95 19.69 0.05
CA ASN A 103 -7.84 19.40 1.19
C ASN A 103 -7.77 17.91 1.59
N LYS A 104 -7.73 17.00 0.60
CA LYS A 104 -7.55 15.57 0.85
C LYS A 104 -6.19 15.29 1.49
N PHE A 105 -5.12 15.87 0.98
CA PHE A 105 -3.78 15.77 1.56
C PHE A 105 -3.75 16.23 3.02
N GLN A 106 -4.33 17.40 3.32
CA GLN A 106 -4.42 17.93 4.69
C GLN A 106 -5.20 17.01 5.62
N THR A 107 -6.28 16.39 5.12
CA THR A 107 -7.06 15.38 5.86
C THR A 107 -6.22 14.13 6.14
N SER A 108 -5.49 13.62 5.16
CA SER A 108 -4.60 12.46 5.37
C SER A 108 -3.49 12.77 6.37
N LEU A 109 -2.87 13.95 6.28
CA LEU A 109 -1.81 14.38 7.19
C LEU A 109 -2.31 14.56 8.63
N SER A 110 -3.54 15.03 8.82
CA SER A 110 -4.12 15.20 10.15
C SER A 110 -4.50 13.87 10.80
N LEU A 111 -4.96 12.89 10.00
CA LEU A 111 -5.22 11.53 10.48
C LEU A 111 -3.93 10.79 10.85
N GLU A 112 -2.88 10.89 10.05
CA GLU A 112 -1.58 10.29 10.37
C GLU A 112 -0.97 10.88 11.65
N LYS A 113 -1.14 12.18 11.88
CA LYS A 113 -0.64 12.87 13.08
C LYS A 113 -1.52 12.68 14.32
N ASN A 114 -2.70 12.07 14.19
CA ASN A 114 -3.59 11.78 15.31
C ASN A 114 -3.88 10.26 15.43
N PRO A 115 -2.96 9.48 16.04
CA PRO A 115 -3.07 8.02 16.13
C PRO A 115 -4.24 7.54 17.01
N ALA A 116 -4.95 8.43 17.70
CA ALA A 116 -6.11 8.08 18.54
C ALA A 116 -7.36 7.69 17.72
N PHE A 117 -7.41 7.98 16.42
CA PHE A 117 -8.57 7.64 15.57
C PHE A 117 -8.60 6.16 15.15
N ASP A 118 -7.44 5.48 15.07
CA ASP A 118 -7.33 4.08 14.64
C ASP A 118 -7.52 3.06 15.80
N ALA A 119 -7.55 3.53 17.05
CA ALA A 119 -7.68 2.67 18.23
C ALA A 119 -9.13 2.21 18.54
N GLY A 120 -10.12 2.65 17.74
CA GLY A 120 -11.55 2.49 18.03
C GLY A 120 -12.24 1.25 17.45
N GLU A 121 -11.62 0.48 16.54
CA GLU A 121 -12.24 -0.71 15.94
C GLU A 121 -11.50 -2.01 16.26
N LYS A 122 -11.03 -2.18 17.50
CA LYS A 122 -10.85 -3.54 18.02
C LYS A 122 -12.24 -4.15 18.16
N LYS A 123 -12.68 -4.87 17.12
CA LYS A 123 -13.90 -5.68 17.15
C LYS A 123 -13.83 -6.59 18.37
N ASP A 124 -14.61 -6.22 19.38
CA ASP A 124 -14.87 -7.05 20.54
C ASP A 124 -15.33 -8.42 20.06
N GLY A 125 -14.66 -9.44 20.60
CA GLY A 125 -14.93 -10.83 20.33
C GLY A 125 -16.41 -11.15 20.55
N GLN A 126 -17.05 -11.64 19.50
CA GLN A 126 -18.13 -12.60 19.67
C GLN A 126 -17.66 -13.95 19.15
N ASP A 127 -16.72 -14.53 19.88
CA ASP A 127 -16.59 -15.98 19.96
C ASP A 127 -17.34 -16.41 21.23
N LYS A 128 -18.68 -16.34 21.17
CA LYS A 128 -19.54 -16.97 22.18
C LYS A 128 -19.77 -18.41 21.75
N LYS A 129 -18.87 -19.27 22.23
CA LYS A 129 -19.16 -20.69 22.46
C LYS A 129 -20.41 -20.83 23.34
N LYS A 130 -21.46 -21.44 22.80
CA LYS A 130 -22.21 -22.55 23.40
C LYS A 130 -23.28 -23.04 22.44
#